data_AF-A0A6D2I9N1-F1
#
_entry.id   AF-A0A6D2I9N1-F1
#
_cell.length_a   1.000
_cell.length_b   1.000
_cell.length_c   1.000
_cell.angle_alpha   90.00
_cell.angle_beta   90.00
_cell.angle_gamma   90.00
#
_symmetry.space_group_name_H-M   'P 1'
#
loop_
_entity.id
_entity.type
_entity.pdbx_description
1 polymer ?
#
loop_
_entity_poly.entity_id
_entity_poly.type
_entity_poly.pdbx_seq_one_letter_code
_entity_poly.pdbx_strand_id
1 'polypeptide(L)'
;MRNVKSLSLSSRSLEVMYSSDTELPFFANLVKLSIESDTRNGWQVLPSLLNHSPNLETLALKGLHCVNKKGVHIGPSEVKVLEIYGFRGSVGEFSQSKCFLSQMKFLQVMKVEIDADDNKKLKLMSRLLALPRPSSQCQIHFS
;
A
#
# COMPACT_ATOMS: atom_id res chain seq x y z
N MET A 1 22.48 -13.02 9.82
CA MET A 1 22.22 -11.66 9.29
C MET A 1 20.73 -11.34 9.40
N ARG A 2 20.38 -10.04 9.54
CA ARG A 2 19.07 -9.40 9.27
C ARG A 2 18.06 -9.28 10.43
N ASN A 3 18.38 -8.36 11.35
CA ASN A 3 17.43 -7.70 12.28
C ASN A 3 16.72 -6.50 11.62
N VAL A 4 16.46 -6.55 10.31
CA VAL A 4 15.84 -5.42 9.62
C VAL A 4 14.37 -5.39 10.01
N LYS A 5 14.04 -4.50 10.96
CA LYS A 5 12.67 -4.26 11.41
C LYS A 5 11.91 -3.31 10.49
N SER A 6 12.63 -2.49 9.73
CA SER A 6 12.07 -1.51 8.81
C SER A 6 12.86 -1.50 7.50
N LEU A 7 12.16 -1.54 6.37
CA LEU A 7 12.71 -1.51 5.02
C LEU A 7 12.02 -0.42 4.23
N SER A 8 12.80 0.39 3.51
CA SER A 8 12.28 1.38 2.57
C SER A 8 12.81 1.09 1.17
N LEU A 9 11.92 1.03 0.19
CA LEU A 9 12.23 0.73 -1.20
C LEU A 9 11.81 1.93 -2.07
N SER A 10 12.75 2.42 -2.87
CA SER A 10 12.50 3.47 -3.86
C SER A 10 12.04 2.87 -5.19
N SER A 11 11.58 3.73 -6.09
CA SER A 11 11.09 3.31 -7.41
C SER A 11 12.16 2.52 -8.18
N ARG A 12 13.41 3.02 -8.16
CA ARG A 12 14.55 2.33 -8.79
C ARG A 12 14.78 0.93 -8.21
N SER A 13 14.68 0.76 -6.89
CA SER A 13 14.84 -0.57 -6.28
C SER A 13 13.74 -1.52 -6.74
N LEU A 14 12.50 -1.02 -6.87
CA LEU A 14 11.36 -1.83 -7.31
C LEU A 14 11.45 -2.19 -8.79
N GLU A 15 11.98 -1.30 -9.64
CA GLU A 15 12.24 -1.61 -11.05
C GLU A 15 13.28 -2.72 -11.20
N VAL A 16 14.37 -2.65 -10.43
CA VAL A 16 15.38 -3.72 -10.40
C VAL A 16 14.75 -5.02 -9.93
N MET A 17 13.93 -5.00 -8.88
CA MET A 17 13.22 -6.19 -8.40
C MET A 17 12.23 -6.75 -9.43
N TYR A 18 11.52 -5.89 -10.16
CA TYR A 18 10.55 -6.29 -11.18
C TYR A 18 11.22 -6.93 -12.40
N SER A 19 12.38 -6.41 -12.81
CA SER A 19 13.12 -6.87 -13.99
C SER A 19 14.09 -8.03 -13.71
N SER A 20 14.27 -8.37 -12.44
CA SER A 20 15.20 -9.41 -12.00
C SER A 20 14.49 -10.76 -11.86
N ASP A 21 15.10 -11.81 -12.38
CA ASP A 21 14.69 -13.21 -12.14
C ASP A 21 15.14 -13.73 -10.76
N THR A 22 15.85 -12.92 -9.97
CA THR A 22 16.31 -13.28 -8.64
C THR A 22 15.15 -13.41 -7.67
N GLU A 23 15.11 -14.53 -6.92
CA GLU A 23 14.16 -14.71 -5.82
C GLU A 23 14.29 -13.60 -4.77
N LEU A 24 13.15 -13.09 -4.30
CA LEU A 24 13.12 -12.09 -3.24
C LEU A 24 13.58 -12.73 -1.93
N PRO A 25 14.42 -12.05 -1.13
CA PRO A 25 14.81 -12.57 0.16
C PRO A 25 13.61 -12.62 1.12
N PHE A 26 13.58 -13.63 1.98
CA PHE A 26 12.57 -13.73 3.03
C PHE A 26 12.86 -12.73 4.17
N PHE A 27 11.86 -11.94 4.53
CA PHE A 27 11.95 -10.85 5.50
C PHE A 27 11.21 -11.20 6.80
N ALA A 28 11.61 -12.30 7.44
CA ALA A 28 10.95 -12.84 8.62
C ALA A 28 10.78 -11.83 9.78
N ASN A 29 11.70 -10.88 9.94
CA ASN A 29 11.70 -9.93 11.07
C ASN A 29 11.19 -8.54 10.69
N LEU A 30 10.68 -8.36 9.45
CA LEU A 30 10.28 -7.06 8.95
C LEU A 30 8.90 -6.68 9.50
N VAL A 31 8.85 -5.55 10.20
CA VAL A 31 7.65 -5.02 10.86
C VAL A 31 7.08 -3.83 10.09
N LYS A 32 7.94 -3.02 9.45
CA LYS A 32 7.55 -1.88 8.62
C LYS A 32 8.15 -1.95 7.22
N LEU A 33 7.32 -1.73 6.21
CA LEU A 33 7.72 -1.63 4.81
C LEU A 33 7.24 -0.29 4.26
N SER A 34 8.15 0.49 3.67
CA SER A 34 7.83 1.70 2.93
C SER A 34 8.18 1.52 1.46
N ILE A 35 7.24 1.86 0.58
CA ILE A 35 7.37 1.76 -0.86
C ILE A 35 7.03 3.11 -1.48
N GLU A 36 7.95 3.63 -2.30
CA GLU A 36 7.69 4.73 -3.21
C GLU A 36 7.91 4.24 -4.64
N SER A 37 6.89 4.33 -5.50
CA SER A 37 6.99 3.95 -6.90
C SER A 37 6.28 4.95 -7.79
N ASP A 38 6.99 5.48 -8.78
CA ASP A 38 6.45 6.32 -9.85
C ASP A 38 6.19 5.53 -11.14
N THR A 39 6.37 4.21 -11.13
CA THR A 39 6.10 3.34 -12.29
C THR A 39 5.04 2.28 -12.00
N ARG A 40 4.34 1.85 -13.06
CA ARG A 40 3.34 0.76 -13.00
C ARG A 40 3.98 -0.58 -12.63
N ASN A 41 5.20 -0.81 -13.10
CA ASN A 41 5.94 -2.05 -12.91
C ASN A 41 6.37 -2.23 -11.45
N GLY A 42 6.82 -1.15 -10.79
CA GLY A 42 7.18 -1.23 -9.36
C GLY A 42 6.02 -1.70 -8.46
N TRP A 43 4.77 -1.37 -8.82
CA TRP A 43 3.60 -1.85 -8.09
C TRP A 43 3.31 -3.34 -8.24
N GLN A 44 3.84 -4.00 -9.29
CA GLN A 44 3.69 -5.46 -9.46
C GLN A 44 4.53 -6.25 -8.46
N VAL A 45 5.51 -5.62 -7.80
CA VAL A 45 6.39 -6.25 -6.81
C VAL A 45 5.73 -6.32 -5.42
N LEU A 46 4.76 -5.44 -5.15
CA LEU A 46 4.10 -5.32 -3.85
C LEU A 46 3.52 -6.65 -3.32
N PRO A 47 2.77 -7.44 -4.11
CA PRO A 47 2.21 -8.71 -3.62
C PRO A 47 3.30 -9.68 -3.14
N SER A 48 4.41 -9.78 -3.88
CA SER A 48 5.54 -10.64 -3.52
C SER A 48 6.23 -10.16 -2.24
N LEU A 49 6.43 -8.86 -2.06
CA LEU A 49 7.01 -8.30 -0.83
C LEU A 49 6.17 -8.61 0.41
N LEU A 50 4.84 -8.51 0.29
CA LEU A 50 3.92 -8.85 1.38
C LEU A 50 4.00 -10.35 1.72
N ASN A 51 4.03 -11.22 0.71
CA ASN A 51 4.17 -12.67 0.91
C ASN A 51 5.50 -13.07 1.58
N HIS A 52 6.58 -12.32 1.33
CA HIS A 52 7.90 -12.58 1.94
C HIS A 52 8.07 -11.91 3.31
N SER A 53 7.04 -11.23 3.83
CA SER A 53 7.11 -10.45 5.07
C SER A 53 5.98 -10.83 6.04
N PRO A 54 5.99 -12.05 6.62
CA PRO A 54 4.86 -12.58 7.39
C PRO A 54 4.55 -11.79 8.67
N ASN A 55 5.53 -11.08 9.23
CA ASN A 55 5.39 -10.29 10.47
C ASN A 55 5.18 -8.79 10.21
N LEU A 56 4.82 -8.42 8.98
CA LEU A 56 4.66 -7.03 8.58
C LEU A 56 3.40 -6.42 9.20
N GLU A 57 3.56 -5.39 10.03
CA GLU A 57 2.44 -4.72 10.70
C GLU A 57 2.10 -3.37 10.04
N THR A 58 3.09 -2.66 9.51
CA THR A 58 2.91 -1.34 8.90
C THR A 58 3.37 -1.31 7.45
N LEU A 59 2.48 -0.91 6.54
CA LEU A 59 2.77 -0.67 5.14
C LEU A 59 2.60 0.81 4.82
N ALA A 60 3.64 1.47 4.34
CA ALA A 60 3.63 2.85 3.88
C ALA A 60 3.82 2.91 2.35
N LEU A 61 2.95 3.63 1.65
CA LEU A 61 2.87 3.64 0.20
C LEU A 61 2.84 5.08 -0.33
N LYS A 62 3.71 5.40 -1.28
CA LYS A 62 3.70 6.67 -2.02
C LYS A 62 3.76 6.41 -3.52
N GLY A 63 2.98 7.18 -4.28
CA GLY A 63 2.94 7.05 -5.74
C GLY A 63 1.88 6.08 -6.28
N LEU A 64 0.85 5.77 -5.48
CA LEU A 64 -0.25 4.90 -5.91
C LEU A 64 -1.00 5.42 -7.14
N HIS A 65 -0.89 6.70 -7.49
CA HIS A 65 -1.41 7.24 -8.75
C HIS A 65 -0.84 6.54 -10.01
N CYS A 66 0.30 5.86 -9.89
CA CYS A 66 0.91 5.06 -10.95
C CYS A 66 0.45 3.59 -10.96
N VAL A 67 -0.41 3.15 -10.03
CA VAL A 67 -0.96 1.78 -10.03
C VAL A 67 -1.91 1.56 -11.21
N ASN A 68 -2.06 0.30 -11.63
CA ASN A 68 -3.04 -0.05 -12.66
C ASN A 68 -4.46 0.34 -12.22
N LYS A 69 -5.33 0.73 -13.16
CA LYS A 69 -6.75 1.01 -12.89
C LYS A 69 -7.48 -0.16 -12.23
N LYS A 70 -7.03 -1.40 -12.48
CA LYS A 70 -7.56 -2.62 -11.85
C LYS A 70 -7.00 -2.87 -10.44
N GLY A 71 -6.02 -2.09 -10.00
CA GLY A 71 -5.20 -2.40 -8.83
C GLY A 71 -4.24 -3.56 -9.08
N VAL A 72 -3.57 -3.98 -8.02
CA VAL A 72 -2.79 -5.21 -7.87
C VAL A 72 -3.44 -6.04 -6.77
N HIS A 73 -3.53 -7.34 -7.02
CA HIS A 73 -4.09 -8.27 -6.05
C HIS A 73 -3.13 -8.44 -4.89
N ILE A 74 -3.61 -8.22 -3.68
CA ILE A 74 -2.84 -8.36 -2.46
C ILE A 74 -3.14 -9.74 -1.87
N GLY A 75 -2.09 -10.52 -1.66
CA GLY A 75 -2.20 -11.79 -0.95
C GLY A 75 -2.54 -11.60 0.55
N PRO A 76 -2.67 -12.70 1.30
CA PRO A 76 -2.81 -12.65 2.75
C PRO A 76 -1.68 -11.83 3.37
N SER A 77 -2.01 -11.01 4.38
CA SER A 77 -1.04 -10.15 5.06
C SER A 77 -1.52 -9.83 6.47
N GLU A 78 -0.58 -9.73 7.40
CA GLU A 78 -0.78 -9.36 8.81
C GLU A 78 -0.76 -7.83 9.05
N VAL A 79 -0.77 -7.04 7.97
CA VAL A 79 -0.72 -5.57 8.06
C VAL A 79 -1.92 -5.03 8.84
N LYS A 80 -1.61 -4.27 9.89
CA LYS A 80 -2.55 -3.60 10.79
C LYS A 80 -2.71 -2.12 10.45
N VAL A 81 -1.63 -1.50 9.95
CA VAL A 81 -1.59 -0.07 9.62
C VAL A 81 -1.16 0.12 8.18
N LEU A 82 -2.02 0.76 7.39
CA LEU A 82 -1.73 1.20 6.03
C LEU A 82 -1.60 2.72 6.00
N GLU A 83 -0.50 3.24 5.48
CA GLU A 83 -0.23 4.67 5.31
C GLU A 83 -0.12 4.95 3.81
N ILE A 84 -0.98 5.81 3.27
CA ILE A 84 -0.97 6.22 1.86
C ILE A 84 -0.62 7.69 1.77
N TYR A 85 0.44 7.99 1.02
CA TYR A 85 0.97 9.32 0.81
C TYR A 85 0.73 9.82 -0.61
N GLY A 86 0.41 11.10 -0.73
CA GLY A 86 0.20 11.76 -2.02
C GLY A 86 -1.01 11.23 -2.79
N PHE A 87 -2.13 10.98 -2.11
CA PHE A 87 -3.35 10.46 -2.72
C PHE A 87 -4.04 11.54 -3.58
N ARG A 88 -4.13 11.33 -4.89
CA ARG A 88 -4.65 12.32 -5.86
C ARG A 88 -6.08 12.04 -6.33
N GLY A 89 -6.60 10.86 -6.02
CA GLY A 89 -7.96 10.45 -6.35
C GLY A 89 -8.17 9.85 -7.74
N SER A 90 -7.10 9.33 -8.35
CA SER A 90 -7.16 8.57 -9.60
C SER A 90 -7.99 7.30 -9.45
N VAL A 91 -8.46 6.76 -10.58
CA VAL A 91 -9.21 5.49 -10.60
C VAL A 91 -8.38 4.34 -10.00
N GLY A 92 -7.09 4.28 -10.33
CA GLY A 92 -6.19 3.24 -9.81
C GLY A 92 -6.06 3.30 -8.29
N GLU A 93 -5.89 4.50 -7.73
CA GLU A 93 -5.81 4.69 -6.28
C GLU A 93 -7.09 4.21 -5.56
N PHE A 94 -8.28 4.58 -6.05
CA PHE A 94 -9.52 4.11 -5.45
C PHE A 94 -9.72 2.60 -5.59
N SER A 95 -9.39 2.04 -6.76
CA SER A 95 -9.44 0.59 -6.97
C SER A 95 -8.51 -0.13 -6.00
N GLN A 96 -7.28 0.36 -5.85
CA GLN A 96 -6.31 -0.24 -4.95
C GLN A 96 -6.72 -0.10 -3.48
N SER A 97 -7.21 1.08 -3.05
CA SER A 97 -7.76 1.29 -1.70
C SER A 97 -8.91 0.33 -1.40
N LYS A 98 -9.81 0.11 -2.37
CA LYS A 98 -10.87 -0.90 -2.24
C LYS A 98 -10.30 -2.31 -2.09
N CYS A 99 -9.27 -2.67 -2.88
CA CYS A 99 -8.60 -3.96 -2.76
C CYS A 99 -7.98 -4.15 -1.37
N PHE A 100 -7.22 -3.15 -0.87
CA PHE A 100 -6.62 -3.19 0.47
C PHE A 100 -7.67 -3.39 1.54
N LEU A 101 -8.71 -2.55 1.54
CA LEU A 101 -9.81 -2.67 2.49
C LEU A 101 -10.40 -4.08 2.40
N SER A 102 -10.70 -4.62 1.21
CA SER A 102 -11.33 -5.95 1.09
C SER A 102 -10.45 -7.15 1.41
N GLN A 103 -9.13 -7.08 1.21
CA GLN A 103 -8.22 -8.24 1.24
C GLN A 103 -7.38 -8.31 2.53
N MET A 104 -7.07 -7.16 3.15
CA MET A 104 -6.30 -7.11 4.39
C MET A 104 -7.21 -7.31 5.62
N LYS A 105 -7.40 -8.57 6.02
CA LYS A 105 -8.34 -8.94 7.10
C LYS A 105 -7.99 -8.36 8.47
N PHE A 106 -6.71 -8.10 8.73
CA PHE A 106 -6.20 -7.58 10.00
C PHE A 106 -6.02 -6.06 10.01
N LEU A 107 -6.42 -5.38 8.92
CA LEU A 107 -6.26 -3.94 8.81
C LEU A 107 -7.15 -3.22 9.84
N GLN A 108 -6.52 -2.47 10.73
CA GLN A 108 -7.17 -1.70 11.78
C GLN A 108 -7.24 -0.21 11.41
N VAL A 109 -6.20 0.30 10.78
CA VAL A 109 -6.08 1.72 10.46
C VAL A 109 -5.56 1.93 9.04
N MET A 110 -6.26 2.76 8.28
CA MET A 110 -5.82 3.27 6.99
C MET A 110 -5.68 4.80 7.10
N LYS A 111 -4.44 5.31 7.05
CA LYS A 111 -4.14 6.74 7.03
C LYS A 111 -3.92 7.18 5.60
N VAL A 112 -4.52 8.31 5.20
CA VAL A 112 -4.40 8.84 3.84
C VAL A 112 -4.04 10.32 3.89
N GLU A 113 -2.87 10.65 3.36
CA GLU A 113 -2.47 12.02 3.04
C GLU A 113 -2.95 12.35 1.62
N ILE A 114 -3.79 13.37 1.51
CA ILE A 114 -4.39 13.79 0.23
C ILE A 114 -3.57 14.94 -0.36
N ASP A 115 -3.12 14.76 -1.61
CA ASP A 115 -2.40 15.75 -2.42
C ASP A 115 -3.38 16.37 -3.42
N ALA A 116 -4.18 17.32 -2.94
CA ALA A 116 -5.19 18.05 -3.71
C ALA A 116 -5.58 19.38 -3.03
N ASP A 117 -6.19 20.31 -3.78
CA ASP A 117 -6.84 21.52 -3.22
C ASP A 117 -7.98 21.19 -2.25
N ASP A 118 -8.38 22.13 -1.40
CA ASP A 118 -9.35 21.90 -0.31
C ASP A 118 -10.72 21.39 -0.80
N ASN A 119 -11.25 21.94 -1.89
CA ASN A 119 -12.55 21.53 -2.44
C ASN A 119 -12.48 20.09 -2.95
N LYS A 120 -11.40 19.74 -3.63
CA LYS A 120 -11.16 18.37 -4.09
C LYS A 120 -10.84 17.45 -2.91
N LYS A 121 -10.11 17.90 -1.89
CA LYS A 121 -9.75 17.13 -0.69
C LYS A 121 -11.00 16.62 0.03
N LEU A 122 -11.99 17.48 0.30
CA LEU A 122 -13.25 17.08 0.93
C LEU A 122 -14.01 16.02 0.11
N LYS A 123 -14.05 16.16 -1.21
CA LYS A 123 -14.69 15.19 -2.12
C LYS A 123 -13.96 13.84 -2.14
N LEU A 124 -12.63 13.85 -2.03
CA LEU A 124 -11.84 12.61 -1.96
C LEU A 124 -12.02 11.91 -0.61
N MET A 125 -12.04 12.66 0.50
CA MET A 125 -12.30 12.12 1.84
C MET A 125 -13.67 11.42 1.90
N SER A 126 -14.73 12.07 1.41
CA SER A 126 -16.07 11.47 1.44
C SER A 126 -16.15 10.18 0.62
N ARG A 127 -15.52 10.15 -0.56
CA ARG A 127 -15.45 8.95 -1.40
C ARG A 127 -14.64 7.82 -0.76
N LEU A 128 -13.54 8.13 -0.07
CA LEU A 128 -12.73 7.15 0.66
C LEU A 128 -13.51 6.57 1.84
N LEU A 129 -14.23 7.41 2.59
CA LEU A 129 -15.07 6.97 3.71
C LEU A 129 -16.23 6.07 3.28
N ALA A 130 -16.74 6.27 2.06
CA ALA A 130 -17.80 5.48 1.44
C ALA A 130 -17.32 4.14 0.84
N LEU A 131 -16.02 3.85 0.84
CA LEU A 131 -15.53 2.56 0.38
C LEU A 131 -16.01 1.43 1.30
N PRO A 132 -16.38 0.27 0.72
CA PRO A 132 -16.81 -0.88 1.52
C PRO A 132 -15.65 -1.39 2.38
N ARG A 133 -15.94 -1.63 3.66
CA ARG A 133 -14.98 -2.17 4.64
C ARG A 133 -15.40 -3.60 4.98
N PRO A 134 -14.51 -4.60 4.93
CA PRO A 134 -14.86 -5.97 5.29
C PRO A 134 -15.00 -6.16 6.80
N SER A 135 -14.48 -5.25 7.61
CA SER A 135 -14.64 -5.22 9.06
C SER A 135 -15.08 -3.83 9.52
N SER A 136 -16.04 -3.77 10.44
CA SER A 136 -16.47 -2.54 11.10
C SER A 136 -15.37 -1.91 11.96
N GLN A 137 -14.27 -2.63 12.22
CA GLN A 137 -13.17 -2.18 13.07
C GLN A 137 -12.12 -1.34 12.34
N CYS A 138 -12.07 -1.38 11.01
CA CYS A 138 -11.09 -0.59 10.26
C CYS A 138 -11.49 0.89 10.22
N GLN A 139 -10.60 1.75 10.74
CA GLN A 139 -10.75 3.20 10.75
C GLN A 139 -9.95 3.82 9.61
N ILE A 140 -10.54 4.84 8.96
CA ILE A 140 -9.86 5.64 7.95
C ILE A 140 -9.60 7.02 8.55
N HIS A 141 -8.33 7.41 8.59
CA HIS A 141 -7.88 8.73 9.05
C HIS A 141 -7.25 9.51 7.91
N PHE A 142 -7.32 10.84 8.00
CA PHE A 142 -6.75 11.75 7.01
C PHE A 142 -5.73 12.66 7.68
N SER A 143 -4.64 12.95 6.97
CA SER A 143 -3.61 13.92 7.38
C SER A 143 -3.58 15.18 6.51
#